data_AF-A0A224XU95-F1
#
_entry.id   AF-A0A224XU95-F1
#
_cell.length_a   1.000
_cell.length_b   1.000
_cell.length_c   1.000
_cell.angle_alpha   90.00
_cell.angle_beta   90.00
_cell.angle_gamma   90.00
#
_symmetry.space_group_name_H-M   'P 1'
#
loop_
_entity.id
_entity.type
_entity.pdbx_description
1 polymer ?
#
loop_
_entity_poly.entity_id
_entity_poly.type
_entity_poly.pdbx_seq_one_letter_code
_entity_poly.pdbx_strand_id
1 'polypeptide(L)'
;MMARLTVDGCQKDYVCYDFVPRHHNVIRYRKGVAVIVDDYSTVCSWIQFKSGAAWKYDLFLSAKPVPVRCPVAGKFNFTQRGEVPFETRILGGVTLSPRPSLYCKENISDFSVCDTEQKEIWVDETYCLTVDHLGRPVDIYSDPDYKMKCIGFWKENLKSYLITYDELDAFSKYRCWVYQRADLNRVLMSQAAGPFCDLKQDVTSINASEGATVAIDMVEYERERDQCPMYFDDGTDPWKHSENYIKVFHYGTSASISASAILIVSVISITSLL
;
A
#
# COMPACT_ATOMS: atom_id res chain seq x y z
N MET A 1 2.46 -20.73 16.21
CA MET A 1 1.48 -21.82 15.98
C MET A 1 2.25 -23.08 15.60
N MET A 2 1.92 -24.24 16.15
CA MET A 2 2.52 -25.52 15.78
C MET A 2 1.58 -26.28 14.83
N ALA A 3 2.11 -26.82 13.74
CA ALA A 3 1.35 -27.56 12.74
C ALA A 3 2.01 -28.93 12.48
N ARG A 4 1.19 -29.96 12.33
CA ARG A 4 1.63 -31.30 11.94
C ARG A 4 1.78 -31.35 10.43
N LEU A 5 2.98 -31.67 9.92
CA LEU A 5 3.32 -31.63 8.50
C LEU A 5 2.87 -32.89 7.74
N THR A 6 2.94 -34.06 8.38
CA THR A 6 2.66 -35.35 7.73
C THR A 6 1.41 -36.02 8.30
N VAL A 7 0.42 -36.26 7.44
CA VAL A 7 -0.80 -37.02 7.78
C VAL A 7 -0.62 -38.51 7.46
N ASP A 8 0.14 -38.84 6.39
CA ASP A 8 0.20 -40.20 5.80
C ASP A 8 1.59 -40.88 5.81
N GLY A 9 2.44 -40.59 6.81
CA GLY A 9 3.75 -41.22 6.99
C GLY A 9 3.88 -42.02 8.29
N CYS A 10 4.83 -42.96 8.34
CA CYS A 10 5.22 -43.66 9.58
C CYS A 10 5.84 -42.70 10.62
N GLN A 11 6.41 -41.58 10.15
CA GLN A 11 6.99 -40.52 10.97
C GLN A 11 6.10 -39.29 10.99
N LYS A 12 5.76 -38.82 12.20
CA LYS A 12 5.03 -37.57 12.42
C LYS A 12 6.05 -36.44 12.61
N ASP A 13 6.02 -35.47 11.72
CA ASP A 13 6.85 -34.28 11.85
C ASP A 13 5.98 -33.06 12.18
N TYR A 14 6.52 -32.18 13.02
CA TYR A 14 5.88 -30.95 13.47
C TYR A 14 6.73 -29.75 13.06
N VAL A 15 6.06 -28.68 12.64
CA VAL A 15 6.69 -27.42 12.20
C VAL A 15 6.04 -26.27 12.94
N CYS A 16 6.84 -25.33 13.42
CA CYS A 16 6.32 -24.07 13.92
C CYS A 16 6.14 -23.05 12.80
N TYR A 17 4.97 -22.42 12.76
CA TYR A 17 4.69 -21.22 11.98
C TYR A 17 4.59 -20.02 12.92
N ASP A 18 5.31 -18.97 12.59
CA ASP A 18 5.20 -17.67 13.23
C ASP A 18 4.57 -16.70 12.25
N PHE A 19 3.40 -16.18 12.62
CA PHE A 19 2.58 -15.30 11.79
C PHE A 19 2.63 -13.88 12.35
N VAL A 20 2.99 -12.94 11.50
CA VAL A 20 3.02 -11.51 11.82
C VAL A 20 2.03 -10.81 10.89
N PRO A 21 0.88 -10.33 11.42
CA PRO A 21 -0.05 -9.55 10.62
C PRO A 21 0.62 -8.22 10.26
N ARG A 22 0.70 -7.90 8.97
CA ARG A 22 1.27 -6.64 8.49
C ARG A 22 0.19 -5.65 8.10
N HIS A 23 -0.81 -6.11 7.37
CA HIS A 23 -1.96 -5.31 6.95
C HIS A 23 -3.18 -6.23 6.80
N HIS A 24 -4.38 -5.65 6.66
CA HIS A 24 -5.65 -6.36 6.48
C HIS A 24 -5.61 -7.50 5.44
N ASN A 25 -4.89 -7.33 4.33
CA ASN A 25 -4.78 -8.31 3.24
C ASN A 25 -3.43 -9.05 3.20
N VAL A 26 -2.52 -8.76 4.13
CA VAL A 26 -1.12 -9.16 4.06
C VAL A 26 -0.66 -9.74 5.40
N ILE A 27 -0.38 -11.04 5.39
CA ILE A 27 0.18 -11.75 6.53
C ILE A 27 1.59 -12.19 6.17
N ARG A 28 2.56 -11.89 7.03
CA ARG A 28 3.88 -12.49 6.91
C ARG A 28 3.97 -13.73 7.76
N TYR A 29 4.70 -14.71 7.28
CA TYR A 29 4.96 -15.91 8.04
C TYR A 29 6.39 -16.38 7.87
N ARG A 30 6.87 -17.11 8.86
CA ARG A 30 8.10 -17.90 8.76
C ARG A 30 7.81 -19.31 9.27
N LYS A 31 8.48 -20.29 8.67
CA LYS A 31 8.41 -21.68 9.09
C LYS A 31 9.72 -22.10 9.76
N GLY A 32 9.60 -22.82 10.87
CA GLY A 32 10.71 -23.47 11.54
C GLY A 32 11.13 -24.76 10.81
N VAL A 33 12.19 -25.39 11.32
CA VAL A 33 12.60 -26.73 10.91
C VAL A 33 11.58 -27.76 11.40
N ALA A 34 11.38 -28.82 10.61
CA ALA A 34 10.53 -29.94 10.98
C ALA A 34 11.22 -30.80 12.05
N VAL A 35 10.51 -31.11 13.14
CA VAL A 35 11.01 -31.90 14.27
C VAL A 35 10.00 -33.02 14.59
N ILE A 36 10.49 -34.17 15.03
CA ILE A 36 9.68 -35.37 15.33
C ILE A 36 8.95 -35.24 16.67
N VAL A 37 9.51 -34.46 17.59
CA VAL A 37 9.03 -34.31 18.97
C VAL A 37 7.77 -33.43 18.99
N ASP A 38 6.71 -33.95 19.61
CA ASP A 38 5.44 -33.24 19.82
C ASP A 38 5.49 -32.37 21.08
N ASP A 39 6.47 -31.46 21.14
CA ASP A 39 6.57 -30.48 22.22
C ASP A 39 6.64 -29.07 21.64
N TYR A 40 5.65 -28.25 21.99
CA TYR A 40 5.55 -26.86 21.53
C TYR A 40 6.80 -26.07 21.85
N SER A 41 7.36 -26.25 23.06
CA SER A 41 8.50 -25.44 23.50
C SER A 41 9.75 -25.72 22.66
N THR A 42 9.95 -26.98 22.28
CA THR A 42 11.05 -27.43 21.43
C THR A 42 10.82 -27.01 19.98
N VAL A 43 9.63 -27.25 19.43
CA VAL A 43 9.27 -27.01 18.02
C VAL A 43 9.21 -25.53 17.68
N CYS A 44 8.63 -24.71 18.56
CA CYS A 44 8.51 -23.26 18.40
C CYS A 44 9.62 -22.46 19.10
N SER A 45 10.72 -23.12 19.50
CA SER A 45 11.88 -22.39 20.01
C SER A 45 12.50 -21.53 18.91
N TRP A 46 13.05 -20.37 19.31
CA TRP A 46 13.62 -19.40 18.37
C TRP A 46 14.75 -19.99 17.50
N ILE A 47 15.45 -21.01 18.01
CA ILE A 47 16.57 -21.70 17.37
C ILE A 47 16.11 -22.52 16.16
N GLN A 48 14.85 -23.01 16.18
CA GLN A 48 14.30 -23.78 15.06
C GLN A 48 14.02 -22.91 13.83
N PHE A 49 14.00 -21.60 13.98
CA PHE A 49 13.99 -20.68 12.85
C PHE A 49 15.43 -20.42 12.45
N LYS A 50 15.90 -21.05 11.36
CA LYS A 50 17.28 -20.92 10.87
C LYS A 50 17.66 -19.44 10.75
N SER A 51 18.53 -18.97 11.63
CA SER A 51 19.01 -17.58 11.70
C SER A 51 20.15 -17.37 10.71
N GLY A 52 19.86 -17.36 9.41
CA GLY A 52 20.79 -16.86 8.38
C GLY A 52 20.67 -15.34 8.22
N ALA A 53 21.59 -14.73 7.47
CA ALA A 53 21.55 -13.30 7.11
C ALA A 53 20.24 -12.89 6.41
N ALA A 54 19.52 -13.85 5.84
CA ALA A 54 18.14 -13.69 5.39
C ALA A 54 17.20 -14.34 6.39
N TRP A 55 16.73 -13.59 7.38
CA TRP A 55 15.48 -13.89 8.10
C TRP A 55 14.32 -13.76 7.10
N LYS A 56 14.18 -14.75 6.22
CA LYS A 56 13.20 -14.73 5.14
C LYS A 56 11.83 -15.03 5.73
N TYR A 57 11.02 -13.99 5.90
CA TYR A 57 9.59 -14.18 6.01
C TYR A 57 9.04 -14.29 4.60
N ASP A 58 8.18 -15.27 4.40
CA ASP A 58 7.35 -15.38 3.22
C ASP A 58 6.04 -14.61 3.44
N LEU A 59 5.33 -14.33 2.34
CA LEU A 59 4.12 -13.51 2.32
C LEU A 59 2.90 -14.36 1.95
N PHE A 60 1.86 -14.26 2.76
CA PHE A 60 0.51 -14.68 2.40
C PHE A 60 -0.30 -13.44 2.00
N LEU A 61 -0.76 -13.46 0.75
CA LEU A 61 -1.66 -12.46 0.18
C LEU A 61 -3.08 -13.03 0.12
N SER A 62 -4.07 -12.21 0.45
CA SER A 62 -5.47 -12.59 0.29
C SER A 62 -5.76 -12.94 -1.17
N ALA A 63 -6.41 -14.07 -1.45
CA ALA A 63 -6.78 -14.44 -2.82
C ALA A 63 -7.77 -13.46 -3.46
N LYS A 64 -8.61 -12.80 -2.65
CA LYS A 64 -9.55 -11.75 -3.06
C LYS A 64 -9.27 -10.52 -2.19
N PRO A 65 -8.34 -9.65 -2.62
CA PRO A 65 -7.88 -8.57 -1.80
C PRO A 65 -8.90 -7.41 -1.82
N VAL A 66 -9.12 -6.80 -0.66
CA VAL A 66 -9.95 -5.59 -0.58
C VAL A 66 -9.05 -4.37 -0.83
N PRO A 67 -9.37 -3.47 -1.77
CA PRO A 67 -8.53 -2.32 -2.03
C PRO A 67 -8.52 -1.36 -0.84
N VAL A 68 -7.34 -0.85 -0.52
CA VAL A 68 -7.07 0.08 0.60
C VAL A 68 -6.49 1.37 0.02
N ARG A 69 -6.55 2.46 0.78
CA ARG A 69 -5.94 3.73 0.36
C ARG A 69 -4.45 3.56 0.07
N CYS A 70 -4.00 4.06 -1.07
CA CYS A 70 -2.60 3.99 -1.47
C CYS A 70 -1.71 4.85 -0.56
N PRO A 71 -0.52 4.37 -0.17
CA PRO A 71 0.40 5.13 0.66
C PRO A 71 1.04 6.30 -0.10
N VAL A 72 1.12 6.21 -1.43
CA VAL A 72 1.56 7.29 -2.31
C VAL A 72 0.34 7.69 -3.12
N ALA A 73 -0.12 8.93 -2.97
CA ALA A 73 -1.15 9.51 -3.81
C ALA A 73 -0.79 10.91 -4.29
N GLY A 74 -1.41 11.34 -5.40
CA GLY A 74 -1.08 12.56 -6.13
C GLY A 74 -0.91 12.29 -7.62
N LYS A 75 -0.42 13.30 -8.34
CA LYS A 75 -0.17 13.26 -9.78
C LYS A 75 1.30 13.52 -10.08
N PHE A 76 1.99 12.53 -10.64
CA PHE A 76 3.44 12.55 -10.79
C PHE A 76 3.88 12.23 -12.20
N ASN A 77 4.88 12.97 -12.67
CA ASN A 77 5.59 12.70 -13.90
C ASN A 77 6.79 11.83 -13.52
N PHE A 78 6.98 10.71 -14.21
CA PHE A 78 7.97 9.73 -13.81
C PHE A 78 9.00 9.43 -14.89
N THR A 79 10.26 9.31 -14.49
CA THR A 79 11.29 8.70 -15.34
C THR A 79 11.52 7.27 -14.91
N GLN A 80 11.64 6.36 -15.86
CA GLN A 80 11.78 4.94 -15.59
C GLN A 80 13.14 4.40 -16.03
N ARG A 81 13.67 3.43 -15.27
CA ARG A 81 14.91 2.70 -15.58
C ARG A 81 14.74 1.24 -15.18
N GLY A 82 15.20 0.30 -16.01
CA GLY A 82 15.24 -1.12 -15.66
C GLY A 82 15.09 -2.07 -16.83
N GLU A 83 15.02 -3.36 -16.51
CA GLU A 83 14.92 -4.44 -17.49
C GLU A 83 13.54 -4.51 -18.16
N VAL A 84 12.48 -4.16 -17.41
CA VAL A 84 11.08 -4.22 -17.89
C VAL A 84 10.38 -2.88 -17.59
N PRO A 85 10.60 -1.84 -18.40
CA PRO A 85 9.90 -0.56 -18.25
C PRO A 85 8.40 -0.70 -18.55
N PHE A 86 7.61 0.27 -18.08
CA PHE A 86 6.23 0.42 -18.53
C PHE A 86 6.22 0.83 -20.00
N GLU A 87 5.32 0.20 -20.76
CA GLU A 87 5.09 0.51 -22.17
C GLU A 87 3.61 0.85 -22.36
N THR A 88 3.33 1.72 -23.35
CA THR A 88 1.97 2.06 -23.74
C THR A 88 1.19 0.82 -24.16
N ARG A 89 0.04 0.56 -23.54
CA ARG A 89 -0.80 -0.60 -23.86
C ARG A 89 -2.27 -0.26 -23.70
N ILE A 90 -3.09 -0.81 -24.59
CA ILE A 90 -4.54 -0.62 -24.51
C ILE A 90 -5.15 -1.74 -23.66
N LEU A 91 -5.83 -1.36 -22.58
CA LEU A 91 -6.57 -2.30 -21.74
C LEU A 91 -7.62 -3.05 -22.59
N GLY A 92 -7.62 -4.37 -22.51
CA GLY A 92 -8.58 -5.21 -23.26
C GLY A 92 -8.19 -5.48 -24.73
N GLY A 93 -7.02 -5.04 -25.18
CA GLY A 93 -6.47 -5.36 -26.49
C GLY A 93 -6.78 -4.31 -27.55
N VAL A 94 -7.05 -4.75 -28.78
CA VAL A 94 -7.22 -3.83 -29.92
C VAL A 94 -8.56 -3.10 -29.80
N THR A 95 -8.55 -1.77 -29.92
CA THR A 95 -9.79 -0.96 -29.91
C THR A 95 -10.72 -1.36 -31.05
N LEU A 96 -12.02 -1.44 -30.78
CA LEU A 96 -13.05 -1.77 -31.80
C LEU A 96 -13.14 -0.73 -32.93
N SER A 97 -12.72 0.51 -32.67
CA SER A 97 -12.67 1.60 -33.64
C SER A 97 -11.30 2.28 -33.61
N PRO A 98 -10.78 2.76 -34.75
CA PRO A 98 -9.53 3.51 -34.76
C PRO A 98 -9.67 4.79 -33.93
N ARG A 99 -8.72 5.04 -33.04
CA ARG A 99 -8.66 6.31 -32.30
C ARG A 99 -8.36 7.45 -33.28
N PRO A 100 -9.04 8.60 -33.17
CA PRO A 100 -8.74 9.75 -34.01
C PRO A 100 -7.30 10.20 -33.79
N SER A 101 -6.61 10.60 -34.86
CA SER A 101 -5.25 11.14 -34.75
C SER A 101 -5.30 12.50 -34.06
N LEU A 102 -4.98 12.51 -32.77
CA LEU A 102 -4.91 13.72 -31.98
C LEU A 102 -3.49 14.30 -32.04
N TYR A 103 -3.37 15.62 -32.23
CA TYR A 103 -2.09 16.29 -32.10
C TYR A 103 -1.88 16.72 -30.65
N CYS A 104 -0.95 16.05 -29.96
CA CYS A 104 -0.50 16.46 -28.63
C CYS A 104 0.77 17.30 -28.73
N LYS A 105 0.83 18.44 -28.03
CA LYS A 105 2.03 19.31 -28.00
C LYS A 105 3.05 18.86 -26.97
N GLU A 106 2.58 18.33 -25.84
CA GLU A 106 3.40 17.95 -24.70
C GLU A 106 2.98 16.56 -24.23
N ASN A 107 3.89 15.60 -24.40
CA ASN A 107 3.75 14.24 -23.91
C ASN A 107 4.61 14.07 -22.67
N ILE A 108 4.03 13.54 -21.62
CA ILE A 108 4.70 13.21 -20.36
C ILE A 108 4.29 11.82 -19.93
N SER A 109 5.03 11.19 -19.04
CA SER A 109 4.54 10.02 -18.33
C SER A 109 3.65 10.47 -17.16
N ASP A 110 2.61 9.71 -16.85
CA ASP A 110 1.71 10.00 -15.73
C ASP A 110 1.59 8.82 -14.78
N PHE A 111 1.86 9.09 -13.50
CA PHE A 111 1.52 8.22 -12.40
C PHE A 111 0.51 8.97 -11.54
N SER A 112 -0.74 8.53 -11.55
CA SER A 112 -1.83 9.23 -10.91
C SER A 112 -2.62 8.36 -9.95
N VAL A 113 -2.95 8.94 -8.79
CA VAL A 113 -3.77 8.33 -7.74
C VAL A 113 -4.75 9.41 -7.28
N CYS A 114 -5.71 9.70 -8.15
CA CYS A 114 -6.62 10.83 -8.01
C CYS A 114 -8.08 10.41 -7.78
N ASP A 115 -8.33 9.11 -7.57
CA ASP A 115 -9.66 8.62 -7.23
C ASP A 115 -10.12 9.21 -5.88
N THR A 116 -11.44 9.34 -5.70
CA THR A 116 -12.09 9.88 -4.49
C THR A 116 -11.63 9.20 -3.20
N GLU A 117 -11.36 7.89 -3.25
CA GLU A 117 -10.85 7.11 -2.13
C GLU A 117 -9.33 6.84 -2.21
N GLN A 118 -8.67 7.28 -3.28
CA GLN A 118 -7.24 7.08 -3.55
C GLN A 118 -6.80 5.61 -3.43
N LYS A 119 -7.61 4.66 -3.93
CA LYS A 119 -7.37 3.20 -3.81
C LYS A 119 -6.76 2.56 -5.05
N GLU A 120 -6.76 3.29 -6.16
CA GLU A 120 -6.31 2.82 -7.46
C GLU A 120 -5.16 3.70 -7.97
N ILE A 121 -4.13 3.06 -8.51
CA ILE A 121 -2.99 3.67 -9.18
C ILE A 121 -3.19 3.49 -10.68
N TRP A 122 -3.13 4.60 -11.40
CA TRP A 122 -3.14 4.64 -12.85
C TRP A 122 -1.75 5.03 -13.32
N VAL A 123 -1.22 4.29 -14.29
CA VAL A 123 0.11 4.54 -14.86
C VAL A 123 -0.03 4.60 -16.37
N ASP A 124 0.48 5.68 -16.95
CA ASP A 124 0.58 5.94 -18.38
C ASP A 124 2.02 6.26 -18.75
N GLU A 125 2.57 5.56 -19.74
CA GLU A 125 3.92 5.86 -20.23
C GLU A 125 3.93 7.14 -21.07
N THR A 126 2.91 7.31 -21.92
CA THR A 126 2.71 8.50 -22.76
C THR A 126 1.32 9.07 -22.53
N TYR A 127 1.23 10.05 -21.62
CA TYR A 127 0.06 10.87 -21.35
C TYR A 127 0.15 12.22 -22.08
N CYS A 128 -0.96 12.62 -22.68
CA CYS A 128 -1.06 13.91 -23.36
C CYS A 128 -1.43 15.04 -22.37
N LEU A 129 -0.48 15.91 -22.04
CA LEU A 129 -0.72 17.01 -21.10
C LEU A 129 -1.52 18.17 -21.72
N THR A 130 -1.65 18.24 -23.04
CA THR A 130 -2.29 19.40 -23.65
C THR A 130 -3.77 19.53 -23.33
N VAL A 131 -4.21 20.78 -23.17
CA VAL A 131 -5.61 21.15 -23.00
C VAL A 131 -6.10 22.01 -24.16
N ASP A 132 -7.40 21.94 -24.42
CA ASP A 132 -8.09 22.84 -25.35
C ASP A 132 -8.25 24.25 -24.76
N HIS A 133 -8.72 25.21 -25.55
CA HIS A 133 -9.01 26.60 -25.14
C HIS A 133 -9.99 26.70 -23.95
N LEU A 134 -10.79 25.66 -23.70
CA LEU A 134 -11.71 25.55 -22.56
C LEU A 134 -11.07 24.88 -21.32
N GLY A 135 -9.78 24.51 -21.37
CA GLY A 135 -9.10 23.80 -20.29
C GLY A 135 -9.45 22.31 -20.17
N ARG A 136 -10.13 21.73 -21.17
CA ARG A 136 -10.46 20.30 -21.20
C ARG A 136 -9.29 19.50 -21.78
N PRO A 137 -9.04 18.26 -21.30
CA PRO A 137 -8.05 17.40 -21.92
C PRO A 137 -8.41 17.18 -23.39
N VAL A 138 -7.42 17.30 -24.27
CA VAL A 138 -7.63 17.09 -25.71
C VAL A 138 -7.83 15.60 -26.00
N ASP A 139 -7.14 14.74 -25.25
CA ASP A 139 -7.32 13.29 -25.29
C ASP A 139 -8.39 12.86 -24.28
N ILE A 140 -9.55 12.47 -24.80
CA ILE A 140 -10.70 11.97 -24.03
C ILE A 140 -10.95 10.48 -24.24
N TYR A 141 -10.14 9.82 -25.08
CA TYR A 141 -10.34 8.42 -25.48
C TYR A 141 -9.23 7.50 -24.95
N SER A 142 -8.15 8.05 -24.41
CA SER A 142 -7.14 7.24 -23.75
C SER A 142 -7.61 6.79 -22.38
N ASP A 143 -7.67 5.47 -22.24
CA ASP A 143 -7.73 4.80 -20.95
C ASP A 143 -6.29 4.62 -20.41
N PRO A 144 -6.11 4.48 -19.09
CA PRO A 144 -4.79 4.31 -18.52
C PRO A 144 -4.14 2.98 -18.95
N ASP A 145 -2.83 2.96 -19.19
CA ASP A 145 -2.09 1.78 -19.65
C ASP A 145 -2.10 0.67 -18.58
N TYR A 146 -1.93 1.03 -17.31
CA TYR A 146 -1.96 0.11 -16.18
C TYR A 146 -2.91 0.62 -15.10
N LYS A 147 -3.75 -0.28 -14.60
CA LYS A 147 -4.67 -0.01 -13.50
C LYS A 147 -4.42 -1.00 -12.37
N MET A 148 -3.83 -0.50 -11.30
CA MET A 148 -3.42 -1.32 -10.15
C MET A 148 -4.16 -0.88 -8.88
N LYS A 149 -4.64 -1.82 -8.09
CA LYS A 149 -5.27 -1.56 -6.79
C LYS A 149 -4.25 -1.68 -5.67
N CYS A 150 -4.26 -0.77 -4.71
CA CYS A 150 -3.44 -0.88 -3.51
C CYS A 150 -4.06 -1.88 -2.55
N ILE A 151 -3.29 -2.89 -2.13
CA ILE A 151 -3.80 -3.99 -1.28
C ILE A 151 -3.30 -3.90 0.15
N GLY A 152 -2.08 -3.43 0.35
CA GLY A 152 -1.52 -3.24 1.66
C GLY A 152 -0.11 -2.69 1.59
N PHE A 153 0.28 -1.98 2.64
CA PHE A 153 1.61 -1.42 2.79
C PHE A 153 2.07 -1.55 4.23
N TRP A 154 3.38 -1.62 4.44
CA TRP A 154 3.98 -1.64 5.78
C TRP A 154 5.44 -1.22 5.70
N LYS A 155 6.00 -0.81 6.83
CA LYS A 155 7.43 -0.52 6.97
C LYS A 155 8.16 -1.65 7.68
N GLU A 156 9.31 -2.03 7.17
CA GLU A 156 10.21 -2.97 7.83
C GLU A 156 11.67 -2.61 7.55
N ASN A 157 12.53 -2.64 8.58
CA ASN A 157 13.97 -2.36 8.45
C ASN A 157 14.26 -1.03 7.71
N LEU A 158 13.50 0.02 8.02
CA LEU A 158 13.56 1.35 7.39
C LEU A 158 13.09 1.41 5.91
N LYS A 159 12.70 0.30 5.31
CA LYS A 159 12.14 0.23 3.97
C LYS A 159 10.62 0.19 4.03
N SER A 160 9.95 0.93 3.15
CA SER A 160 8.50 0.89 3.02
C SER A 160 8.11 0.03 1.83
N TYR A 161 7.21 -0.90 2.07
CA TYR A 161 6.73 -1.88 1.10
C TYR A 161 5.27 -1.60 0.77
N LEU A 162 4.91 -1.73 -0.50
CA LEU A 162 3.55 -1.65 -1.01
C LEU A 162 3.28 -2.86 -1.90
N ILE A 163 2.14 -3.52 -1.69
CA ILE A 163 1.65 -4.56 -2.59
C ILE A 163 0.50 -3.98 -3.39
N THR A 164 0.62 -4.09 -4.71
CA THR A 164 -0.45 -3.76 -5.65
C THR A 164 -1.01 -5.01 -6.30
N TYR A 165 -2.22 -4.89 -6.82
CA TYR A 165 -2.95 -5.94 -7.53
C TYR A 165 -3.46 -5.40 -8.87
N ASP A 166 -2.95 -5.96 -9.96
CA ASP A 166 -3.43 -5.77 -11.33
C ASP A 166 -4.29 -6.98 -11.72
N GLU A 167 -5.53 -6.74 -12.11
CA GLU A 167 -6.45 -7.80 -12.53
C GLU A 167 -6.07 -8.42 -13.88
N LEU A 168 -5.36 -7.66 -14.73
CA LEU A 168 -5.00 -8.03 -16.09
C LEU A 168 -3.60 -8.65 -16.19
N ASP A 169 -2.78 -8.58 -15.14
CA ASP A 169 -1.47 -9.24 -15.14
C ASP A 169 -1.64 -10.77 -15.11
N ALA A 170 -1.13 -11.43 -16.15
CA ALA A 170 -1.29 -12.85 -16.37
C ALA A 170 -0.43 -13.72 -15.44
N PHE A 171 0.64 -13.17 -14.85
CA PHE A 171 1.62 -13.97 -14.10
C PHE A 171 1.20 -14.16 -12.64
N SER A 172 1.35 -13.11 -11.83
CA SER A 172 1.10 -13.16 -10.39
C SER A 172 -0.09 -12.34 -9.96
N LYS A 173 -0.57 -11.41 -10.80
CA LYS A 173 -1.53 -10.32 -10.46
C LYS A 173 -1.03 -9.35 -9.40
N TYR A 174 -0.22 -9.81 -8.47
CA TYR A 174 0.40 -9.02 -7.43
C TYR A 174 1.79 -8.59 -7.82
N ARG A 175 2.10 -7.33 -7.50
CA ARG A 175 3.44 -6.76 -7.60
C ARG A 175 3.82 -6.12 -6.28
N CYS A 176 5.07 -6.35 -5.88
CA CYS A 176 5.63 -5.68 -4.72
C CYS A 176 6.40 -4.43 -5.14
N TRP A 177 6.33 -3.40 -4.33
CA TRP A 177 6.98 -2.12 -4.52
C TRP A 177 7.74 -1.75 -3.27
N VAL A 178 8.97 -1.26 -3.45
CA VAL A 178 9.70 -0.55 -2.41
C VAL A 178 9.60 0.93 -2.74
N TYR A 179 9.17 1.75 -1.78
CA TYR A 179 8.99 3.18 -2.01
C TYR A 179 9.61 4.02 -0.89
N GLN A 180 10.04 5.22 -1.25
CA GLN A 180 10.58 6.19 -0.32
C GLN A 180 10.36 7.60 -0.85
N ARG A 181 10.07 8.53 0.06
CA ARG A 181 10.05 9.96 -0.25
C ARG A 181 11.48 10.49 -0.27
N ALA A 182 11.89 11.09 -1.40
CA ALA A 182 13.20 11.72 -1.54
C ALA A 182 13.14 13.20 -1.12
N ASP A 183 12.14 13.93 -1.63
CA ASP A 183 11.89 15.35 -1.32
C ASP A 183 10.41 15.59 -1.02
N LEU A 184 10.02 16.84 -0.76
CA LEU A 184 8.61 17.19 -0.57
C LEU A 184 7.74 16.78 -1.77
N ASN A 185 8.24 16.98 -3.00
CA ASN A 185 7.47 16.79 -4.23
C ASN A 185 8.02 15.63 -5.09
N ARG A 186 8.92 14.81 -4.53
CA ARG A 186 9.61 13.74 -5.25
C ARG A 186 9.58 12.44 -4.48
N VAL A 187 9.16 11.37 -5.13
CA VAL A 187 9.03 10.03 -4.55
C VAL A 187 9.69 9.03 -5.48
N LEU A 188 10.46 8.12 -4.90
CA LEU A 188 11.15 7.05 -5.61
C LEU A 188 10.45 5.73 -5.33
N MET A 189 10.25 4.91 -6.36
CA MET A 189 9.67 3.58 -6.23
C MET A 189 10.41 2.57 -7.10
N SER A 190 10.56 1.35 -6.62
CA SER A 190 11.06 0.21 -7.39
C SER A 190 10.05 -0.93 -7.35
N GLN A 191 9.68 -1.43 -8.52
CA GLN A 191 8.81 -2.59 -8.68
C GLN A 191 9.65 -3.88 -8.66
N ALA A 192 9.15 -4.87 -7.94
CA ALA A 192 9.73 -6.22 -7.90
C ALA A 192 9.26 -7.08 -9.10
N ALA A 193 10.07 -8.08 -9.44
CA ALA A 193 9.74 -9.05 -10.48
C ALA A 193 8.51 -9.93 -10.17
N GLY A 194 8.07 -9.97 -8.92
CA GLY A 194 6.98 -10.82 -8.47
C GLY A 194 6.15 -10.23 -7.33
N PRO A 195 5.38 -11.07 -6.62
CA PRO A 195 4.46 -10.64 -5.58
C PRO A 195 5.14 -10.32 -4.23
N PHE A 196 6.46 -10.52 -4.14
CA PHE A 196 7.27 -10.23 -2.96
C PHE A 196 8.50 -9.40 -3.37
N CYS A 197 8.94 -8.52 -2.48
CA CYS A 197 10.18 -7.76 -2.66
C CYS A 197 11.35 -8.55 -2.07
N ASP A 198 12.50 -8.53 -2.75
CA ASP A 198 13.72 -9.11 -2.19
C ASP A 198 14.27 -8.19 -1.07
N LEU A 199 15.07 -8.76 -0.16
CA LEU A 199 15.75 -8.02 0.89
C LEU A 199 16.80 -7.05 0.31
N LYS A 200 17.43 -7.45 -0.81
CA LYS A 200 18.42 -6.63 -1.51
C LYS A 200 17.82 -5.48 -2.31
N GLN A 201 16.52 -5.54 -2.61
CA GLN A 201 15.84 -4.52 -3.39
C GLN A 201 15.77 -3.20 -2.61
N ASP A 202 16.19 -2.12 -3.26
CA ASP A 202 16.07 -0.74 -2.82
C ASP A 202 15.23 0.08 -3.81
N VAL A 203 14.92 1.33 -3.48
CA VAL A 203 14.11 2.21 -4.33
C VAL A 203 14.76 2.55 -5.68
N THR A 204 16.08 2.40 -5.79
CA THR A 204 16.82 2.61 -7.04
C THR A 204 17.15 1.30 -7.76
N SER A 205 16.71 0.16 -7.24
CA SER A 205 17.00 -1.15 -7.83
C SER A 205 16.26 -1.33 -9.15
N ILE A 206 16.98 -1.77 -10.17
CA ILE A 206 16.51 -1.86 -11.56
C ILE A 206 16.68 -3.25 -12.20
N ASN A 207 17.49 -4.12 -11.59
CA ASN A 207 17.90 -5.39 -12.18
C ASN A 207 17.25 -6.58 -11.47
N ALA A 208 17.01 -7.67 -12.22
CA ALA A 208 16.46 -8.91 -11.69
C ALA A 208 17.38 -9.58 -10.65
N SER A 209 18.69 -9.31 -10.72
CA SER A 209 19.69 -9.77 -9.73
C SER A 209 19.44 -9.23 -8.32
N GLU A 210 18.81 -8.06 -8.22
CA GLU A 210 18.40 -7.44 -6.95
C GLU A 210 16.93 -7.74 -6.61
N GLY A 211 16.22 -8.47 -7.48
CA GLY A 211 14.80 -8.77 -7.35
C GLY A 211 13.86 -7.70 -7.92
N ALA A 212 14.40 -6.67 -8.58
CA ALA A 212 13.63 -5.57 -9.18
C ALA A 212 13.45 -5.74 -10.70
N THR A 213 12.46 -5.07 -11.26
CA THR A 213 12.22 -4.99 -12.72
C THR A 213 12.34 -3.57 -13.26
N VAL A 214 11.79 -2.60 -12.52
CA VAL A 214 11.78 -1.19 -12.93
C VAL A 214 11.84 -0.30 -11.69
N ALA A 215 12.66 0.74 -11.76
CA ALA A 215 12.61 1.86 -10.83
C ALA A 215 12.00 3.07 -11.53
N ILE A 216 11.11 3.77 -10.83
CA ILE A 216 10.49 5.01 -11.24
C ILE A 216 10.87 6.13 -10.28
N ASP A 217 11.26 7.26 -10.86
CA ASP A 217 11.57 8.49 -10.15
C ASP A 217 10.51 9.51 -10.50
N MET A 218 9.68 9.85 -9.51
CA MET A 218 8.40 10.52 -9.69
C MET A 218 8.48 11.93 -9.11
N VAL A 219 8.11 12.93 -9.91
CA VAL A 219 8.04 14.34 -9.51
C VAL A 219 6.62 14.84 -9.69
N GLU A 220 6.07 15.47 -8.66
CA GLU A 220 4.72 16.04 -8.69
C GLU A 220 4.61 17.11 -9.79
N TYR A 221 3.50 17.08 -10.54
CA TYR A 221 3.19 18.10 -11.54
C TYR A 221 1.73 18.55 -11.53
N GLU A 222 1.05 18.42 -10.39
CA GLU A 222 -0.35 18.84 -10.24
C GLU A 222 -0.55 20.30 -10.71
N ARG A 223 -1.58 20.54 -11.54
CA ARG A 223 -1.94 21.90 -11.96
C ARG A 223 -2.73 22.58 -10.84
N GLU A 224 -2.68 23.91 -10.77
CA GLU A 224 -3.38 24.71 -9.75
C GLU A 224 -4.89 24.45 -9.58
N ARG A 225 -5.55 23.86 -10.59
CA ARG A 225 -7.00 23.57 -10.59
C ARG A 225 -7.33 22.08 -10.66
N ASP A 226 -6.33 21.20 -10.68
CA ASP A 226 -6.58 19.76 -10.58
C ASP A 226 -6.99 19.43 -9.12
N GLN A 227 -7.73 18.33 -8.94
CA GLN A 227 -8.20 17.87 -7.62
C GLN A 227 -7.54 16.53 -7.29
N CYS A 228 -6.22 16.53 -7.09
CA CYS A 228 -5.44 15.33 -6.82
C CYS A 228 -4.37 15.60 -5.74
N PRO A 229 -4.79 15.82 -4.49
CA PRO A 229 -3.88 16.21 -3.43
C PRO A 229 -2.85 15.12 -3.15
N MET A 230 -1.60 15.54 -3.01
CA MET A 230 -0.52 14.66 -2.57
C MET A 230 -0.82 14.03 -1.20
N TYR A 231 -0.57 12.73 -1.10
CA TYR A 231 -0.59 11.97 0.13
C TYR A 231 0.63 11.05 0.20
N PHE A 232 1.26 10.99 1.36
CA PHE A 232 2.38 10.09 1.61
C PHE A 232 2.27 9.48 3.00
N ASP A 233 2.27 8.15 3.07
CA ASP A 233 2.34 7.35 4.28
C ASP A 233 3.50 6.36 4.14
N ASP A 234 4.37 6.27 5.14
CA ASP A 234 5.53 5.38 5.10
C ASP A 234 5.23 3.97 5.61
N GLY A 235 4.01 3.72 6.12
CA GLY A 235 3.58 2.42 6.62
C GLY A 235 4.15 2.03 7.98
N THR A 236 4.62 3.00 8.78
CA THR A 236 5.08 2.74 10.16
C THR A 236 3.95 2.18 11.04
N ASP A 237 2.74 2.70 10.88
CA ASP A 237 1.53 2.18 11.54
C ASP A 237 0.44 1.85 10.50
N PRO A 238 0.42 0.62 9.98
CA PRO A 238 -0.53 0.20 8.95
C PRO A 238 -1.96 0.03 9.46
N TRP A 239 -2.17 0.07 10.79
CA TRP A 239 -3.49 -0.07 11.42
C TRP A 239 -4.11 1.27 11.77
N LYS A 240 -3.37 2.36 11.58
CA LYS A 240 -3.88 3.70 11.75
C LYS A 240 -4.99 3.93 10.74
N HIS A 241 -6.23 3.91 11.22
CA HIS A 241 -7.40 4.17 10.40
C HIS A 241 -7.33 5.59 9.83
N SER A 242 -6.94 5.71 8.56
CA SER A 242 -6.94 6.95 7.77
C SER A 242 -8.25 7.15 7.00
N GLU A 243 -9.14 6.17 7.02
CA GLU A 243 -10.42 6.19 6.30
C GLU A 243 -11.51 6.96 7.07
N ASN A 244 -12.56 7.34 6.36
CA ASN A 244 -13.83 7.88 6.87
C ASN A 244 -14.58 6.82 7.71
N TYR A 245 -13.98 6.32 8.80
CA TYR A 245 -14.73 5.51 9.73
C TYR A 245 -15.77 6.38 10.43
N ILE A 246 -16.99 5.86 10.54
CA ILE A 246 -18.01 6.48 11.38
C ILE A 246 -17.46 6.45 12.81
N LYS A 247 -16.99 7.60 13.29
CA LYS A 247 -16.73 7.80 14.71
C LYS A 247 -18.07 7.76 15.42
N VAL A 248 -18.44 6.58 15.92
CA VAL A 248 -19.59 6.44 16.81
C VAL A 248 -19.18 7.05 18.14
N PHE A 249 -19.56 8.31 18.34
CA PHE A 249 -19.41 8.96 19.64
C PHE A 249 -20.40 8.32 20.60
N HIS A 250 -19.88 7.48 21.51
CA HIS A 250 -20.67 7.01 22.64
C HIS A 250 -20.78 8.16 23.65
N TYR A 251 -21.88 8.90 23.59
CA TYR A 251 -22.25 9.84 24.65
C TYR A 251 -22.69 9.03 25.87
N GLY A 252 -21.75 8.74 26.75
CA GLY A 252 -22.08 8.35 28.11
C GLY A 252 -22.68 9.56 28.80
N THR A 253 -23.95 9.47 29.22
CA THR A 253 -24.45 10.33 30.30
C THR A 253 -23.67 9.99 31.56
N SER A 254 -22.52 10.62 31.76
CA SER A 254 -21.92 10.72 33.08
C SER A 254 -22.85 11.60 33.91
N ALA A 255 -23.90 10.99 34.45
CA ALA A 255 -24.60 11.45 35.63
C ALA A 255 -23.68 11.30 36.84
N SER A 256 -22.48 11.88 36.77
CA SER A 256 -21.77 12.30 37.96
C SER A 256 -22.38 13.64 38.32
N ILE A 257 -23.52 13.59 39.00
CA ILE A 257 -24.01 14.69 39.82
C ILE A 257 -22.91 14.89 40.87
N SER A 258 -21.95 15.78 40.57
CA SER A 258 -21.12 16.38 41.60
C SER A 258 -22.06 17.26 42.42
N ALA A 259 -22.54 16.72 43.53
CA ALA A 259 -23.32 17.41 44.55
C ALA A 259 -22.44 18.44 45.30
N SER A 260 -21.79 19.34 44.56
CA SER A 260 -20.91 20.38 45.09
C SER A 260 -21.36 21.79 44.69
N ALA A 261 -22.36 21.92 43.82
CA ALA A 261 -22.85 23.22 43.34
C ALA A 261 -24.07 23.78 44.11
N ILE A 262 -24.48 23.16 45.23
CA ILE A 262 -25.65 23.62 46.01
C ILE A 262 -25.26 24.48 47.23
N LEU A 263 -23.97 24.60 47.59
CA LEU A 263 -23.54 25.36 48.77
C LEU A 263 -23.23 26.85 48.55
N ILE A 264 -23.38 27.40 47.33
CA ILE A 264 -23.06 28.81 47.05
C ILE A 264 -24.32 29.71 47.01
N VAL A 265 -25.54 29.14 46.99
CA VAL A 265 -26.78 29.94 46.92
C VAL A 265 -27.38 30.25 48.30
N SER A 266 -26.90 29.64 49.39
CA SER A 266 -27.42 29.92 50.75
C SER A 266 -26.66 30.99 51.55
N VAL A 267 -25.53 31.51 51.05
CA VAL A 267 -24.72 32.53 51.77
C VAL A 267 -25.04 33.96 51.34
N ILE A 268 -25.75 34.17 50.22
CA ILE A 268 -26.08 35.51 49.71
C ILE A 268 -27.39 36.07 50.30
N SER A 269 -28.16 35.25 51.03
CA SER A 269 -29.49 35.63 51.55
C SER A 269 -29.49 36.18 53.00
N ILE A 270 -28.32 36.35 53.64
CA ILE A 270 -28.25 36.78 55.06
C ILE A 270 -27.63 38.19 55.23
N THR A 271 -27.09 38.82 54.19
CA THR A 271 -26.47 40.16 54.31
C THR A 271 -27.33 41.31 53.77
N SER A 272 -28.64 41.13 53.61
CA SER A 272 -29.57 42.20 53.22
C SER A 272 -30.56 42.64 54.32
N LEU A 273 -30.28 42.32 55.58
CA LEU A 273 -31.05 42.79 56.75
C LEU A 273 -30.09 43.15 57.91
N LEU A 274 -29.39 44.28 57.75
CA LEU A 274 -28.94 45.19 58.83
C LEU A 274 -28.40 46.49 58.22
#